data_AF-A0A3N5VSE8-F1
#
_entry.id   AF-A0A3N5VSE8-F1
#
_cell.length_a   1.000
_cell.length_b   1.000
_cell.length_c   1.000
_cell.angle_alpha   90.00
_cell.angle_beta   90.00
_cell.angle_gamma   90.00
#
_symmetry.space_group_name_H-M   'P 1'
#
loop_
_entity.id
_entity.type
_entity.pdbx_description
1 polymer ?
#
loop_
_entity_poly.entity_id
_entity_poly.type
_entity_poly.pdbx_seq_one_letter_code
_entity_poly.pdbx_strand_id
1 'polypeptide(L)'
;MSQWTATRIDNHIQAFLHDSRLILVSNREPYIHRWDRRALLEPVSKEVSAPETMRWNFDWALRIASRVSHLLRSGEGIRWTHAAGGLTSALDPVMQACHGTWVAWGSGNADRDTVDPRDCVRVPPNNPQYTLRRVWLSEPQVRGFYYGFANSALWPLCHLNLERAVFKPLHWHHYQEVNEQFADAVAQECQDAPATVWVQDYQLALCPQYLRRRLPDLSIMHFWHIPWPPWELYRVCPWRR
;
A
#
# COMPACT_ATOMS: atom_id res chain seq x y z
N MET A 1 -21.23 9.20 19.56
CA MET A 1 -20.77 9.56 18.20
C MET A 1 -19.35 10.12 18.35
N SER A 2 -18.32 9.44 17.85
CA SER A 2 -16.93 9.89 18.04
C SER A 2 -16.67 11.17 17.26
N GLN A 3 -16.22 12.23 17.94
CA GLN A 3 -16.04 13.57 17.39
C GLN A 3 -14.67 13.74 16.70
N TRP A 4 -14.35 12.86 15.74
CA TRP A 4 -13.14 12.98 14.91
C TRP A 4 -13.45 13.90 13.72
N THR A 5 -12.93 15.13 13.76
CA THR A 5 -12.93 16.08 12.64
C THR A 5 -11.52 16.14 12.04
N ALA A 6 -11.39 16.56 10.77
CA ALA A 6 -10.08 16.72 10.12
C ALA A 6 -9.11 17.56 10.99
N THR A 7 -9.57 18.71 11.50
CA THR A 7 -8.77 19.57 12.39
C THR A 7 -8.32 18.89 13.69
N ARG A 8 -9.12 17.96 14.24
CA ARG A 8 -8.73 17.21 15.45
C ARG A 8 -7.73 16.11 15.14
N ILE A 9 -7.85 15.49 13.98
CA ILE A 9 -6.87 14.54 13.46
C ILE A 9 -5.53 15.27 13.29
N ASP A 10 -5.53 16.43 12.64
CA ASP A 10 -4.32 17.25 12.46
C ASP A 10 -3.66 17.59 13.80
N ASN A 11 -4.40 18.15 14.74
CA ASN A 11 -3.88 18.54 16.05
C ASN A 11 -3.33 17.34 16.85
N HIS A 12 -4.00 16.19 16.79
CA HIS A 12 -3.56 14.99 17.49
C HIS A 12 -2.31 14.40 16.87
N ILE A 13 -2.21 14.39 15.55
CA ILE A 13 -1.05 13.87 14.84
C ILE A 13 0.17 14.77 15.05
N GLN A 14 0.00 16.09 15.00
CA GLN A 14 1.09 17.03 15.30
C GLN A 14 1.64 16.84 16.73
N ALA A 15 0.75 16.63 17.70
CA ALA A 15 1.16 16.35 19.07
C ALA A 15 1.90 15.01 19.23
N PHE A 16 1.56 14.00 18.41
CA PHE A 16 2.18 12.68 18.46
C PHE A 16 3.52 12.61 17.69
N LEU A 17 3.64 13.36 16.61
CA LEU A 17 4.81 13.30 15.72
C LEU A 17 5.98 14.16 16.20
N HIS A 18 5.81 15.12 17.11
CA HIS A 18 6.91 15.93 17.69
C HIS A 18 7.92 16.42 16.62
N ASP A 19 7.42 17.09 15.58
CA ASP A 19 8.19 17.58 14.40
C ASP A 19 8.79 16.50 13.48
N SER A 20 8.55 15.21 13.73
CA SER A 20 8.97 14.12 12.83
C SER A 20 8.02 13.97 11.64
N ARG A 21 8.59 13.65 10.47
CA ARG A 21 7.81 13.34 9.27
C ARG A 21 7.19 11.95 9.40
N LEU A 22 5.93 11.82 9.03
CA LEU A 22 5.27 10.51 8.95
C LEU A 22 5.60 9.83 7.62
N ILE A 23 6.13 8.60 7.71
CA ILE A 23 6.30 7.71 6.56
C ILE A 23 5.36 6.52 6.71
N LEU A 24 4.31 6.48 5.89
CA LEU A 24 3.35 5.38 5.86
C LEU A 24 3.81 4.32 4.86
N VAL A 25 3.78 3.05 5.25
CA VAL A 25 4.26 1.95 4.39
C VAL A 25 3.16 0.90 4.24
N SER A 26 2.71 0.62 3.01
CA SER A 26 1.70 -0.41 2.78
C SER A 26 1.86 -1.10 1.43
N ASN A 27 1.39 -2.34 1.35
CA ASN A 27 1.35 -3.07 0.07
C ASN A 27 0.36 -2.46 -0.96
N ARG A 28 -0.59 -1.63 -0.52
CA ARG A 28 -1.59 -0.99 -1.38
C ARG A 28 -1.32 0.51 -1.50
N GLU A 29 -1.38 1.02 -2.72
CA GLU A 29 -1.27 2.46 -3.02
C GLU A 29 -2.66 3.14 -3.08
N PRO A 30 -2.77 4.42 -2.69
CA PRO A 30 -4.03 5.18 -2.74
C PRO A 30 -4.40 5.65 -4.16
N TYR A 31 -3.41 5.88 -5.04
CA TYR A 31 -3.60 6.38 -6.40
C TYR A 31 -2.85 5.52 -7.42
N ILE A 32 -3.60 4.98 -8.38
CA ILE A 32 -3.09 4.08 -9.44
C ILE A 32 -3.26 4.76 -10.79
N HIS A 33 -2.20 4.81 -11.61
CA HIS A 33 -2.21 5.35 -12.97
C HIS A 33 -2.29 4.23 -14.01
N ARG A 34 -3.12 4.45 -15.02
CA ARG A 34 -3.32 3.52 -16.12
C ARG A 34 -3.33 4.24 -17.46
N TRP A 35 -2.76 3.59 -18.46
CA TRP A 35 -2.88 4.00 -19.85
C TRP A 35 -4.32 3.83 -20.32
N ASP A 36 -4.89 4.86 -20.93
CA ASP A 36 -6.20 4.85 -21.55
C ASP A 36 -6.10 5.02 -23.06
N ARG A 37 -6.33 3.92 -23.79
CA ARG A 37 -6.42 3.90 -25.26
C ARG A 37 -7.72 4.49 -25.81
N ARG A 38 -8.74 4.72 -24.98
CA ARG A 38 -10.04 5.31 -25.36
C ARG A 38 -10.14 6.81 -25.10
N ALA A 39 -9.12 7.43 -24.49
CA ALA A 39 -9.12 8.86 -24.16
C ALA A 39 -9.27 9.79 -25.38
N LEU A 40 -9.12 9.26 -26.59
CA LEU A 40 -9.25 10.00 -27.85
C LEU A 40 -10.68 10.14 -28.38
N LEU A 41 -11.70 9.41 -27.88
CA LEU A 41 -12.94 9.25 -28.65
C LEU A 41 -14.30 9.60 -28.04
N GLU A 42 -14.53 9.81 -26.73
CA GLU A 42 -15.90 10.17 -26.27
C GLU A 42 -15.99 11.09 -25.04
N PRO A 43 -17.00 11.98 -24.97
CA PRO A 43 -17.32 12.76 -23.78
C PRO A 43 -18.09 11.92 -22.74
N VAL A 44 -17.84 12.28 -21.48
CA VAL A 44 -18.26 11.58 -20.25
C VAL A 44 -19.79 11.50 -20.09
N SER A 45 -20.38 10.30 -20.04
CA SER A 45 -21.51 10.03 -19.11
C SER A 45 -21.85 8.55 -18.90
N LYS A 46 -22.27 8.30 -17.64
CA LYS A 46 -23.15 7.26 -17.05
C LYS A 46 -22.51 6.14 -16.21
N GLU A 47 -22.90 6.18 -14.93
CA GLU A 47 -22.79 5.12 -13.93
C GLU A 47 -23.49 3.84 -14.42
N VAL A 48 -22.82 2.70 -14.25
CA VAL A 48 -23.39 1.38 -14.52
C VAL A 48 -23.42 0.60 -13.20
N SER A 49 -24.63 0.23 -12.77
CA SER A 49 -24.88 -0.63 -11.61
C SER A 49 -24.52 -2.10 -11.89
N ALA A 50 -24.04 -2.81 -10.87
CA ALA A 50 -23.61 -4.21 -10.98
C ALA A 50 -24.80 -5.19 -10.91
N PRO A 51 -24.75 -6.36 -11.60
CA PRO A 51 -25.82 -7.35 -11.55
C PRO A 51 -25.76 -8.23 -10.30
N GLU A 52 -26.94 -8.55 -9.76
CA GLU A 52 -27.15 -9.58 -8.75
C GLU A 52 -27.09 -10.97 -9.40
N THR A 53 -25.98 -11.71 -9.27
CA THR A 53 -25.94 -13.20 -9.22
C THR A 53 -24.50 -13.75 -9.09
N MET A 54 -24.20 -14.31 -7.91
CA MET A 54 -23.45 -15.55 -7.62
C MET A 54 -22.13 -15.88 -8.36
N ARG A 55 -20.99 -15.81 -7.63
CA ARG A 55 -19.98 -16.89 -7.36
C ARG A 55 -18.72 -16.27 -6.70
N TRP A 56 -18.26 -16.84 -5.59
CA TRP A 56 -17.14 -16.33 -4.76
C TRP A 56 -15.80 -16.41 -5.50
N ASN A 57 -15.48 -15.40 -6.31
CA ASN A 57 -14.14 -15.12 -6.81
C ASN A 57 -13.45 -14.09 -5.90
N PHE A 58 -12.20 -14.37 -5.56
CA PHE A 58 -11.29 -13.57 -4.72
C PHE A 58 -10.91 -12.22 -5.37
N ASP A 59 -11.88 -11.34 -5.61
CA ASP A 59 -11.64 -10.01 -6.22
C ASP A 59 -12.50 -8.90 -5.57
N TRP A 60 -12.63 -8.89 -4.24
CA TRP A 60 -13.54 -7.98 -3.55
C TRP A 60 -12.99 -6.55 -3.28
N ALA A 61 -11.82 -6.16 -3.81
CA ALA A 61 -11.16 -4.90 -3.41
C ALA A 61 -11.11 -3.78 -4.48
N LEU A 62 -11.85 -3.88 -5.58
CA LEU A 62 -11.87 -2.83 -6.61
C LEU A 62 -13.29 -2.30 -6.86
N ARG A 63 -13.76 -1.42 -5.97
CA ARG A 63 -14.75 -0.40 -6.38
C ARG A 63 -13.96 0.83 -6.83
N ILE A 64 -14.01 1.15 -8.11
CA ILE A 64 -13.23 2.24 -8.70
C ILE A 64 -14.12 3.49 -8.75
N ALA A 65 -13.71 4.54 -8.03
CA ALA A 65 -14.16 5.90 -8.35
C ALA A 65 -13.10 6.51 -9.28
N SER A 66 -13.42 6.64 -10.58
CA SER A 66 -12.54 7.30 -11.55
C SER A 66 -12.82 8.81 -11.60
N ARG A 67 -11.78 9.65 -11.50
CA ARG A 67 -11.83 11.06 -11.91
C ARG A 67 -10.68 11.32 -12.91
N VAL A 68 -10.94 12.17 -13.90
CA VAL A 68 -10.20 12.26 -15.19
C VAL A 68 -8.88 13.07 -15.11
N SER A 69 -8.07 12.83 -16.14
CA SER A 69 -6.61 12.88 -16.39
C SER A 69 -5.96 14.20 -16.84
N HIS A 70 -4.63 14.28 -16.69
CA HIS A 70 -3.72 15.12 -17.48
C HIS A 70 -3.26 14.38 -18.75
N LEU A 71 -3.20 15.06 -19.90
CA LEU A 71 -2.71 14.52 -21.19
C LEU A 71 -1.19 14.76 -21.32
N LEU A 72 -0.37 13.71 -21.47
CA LEU A 72 1.02 13.86 -21.91
C LEU A 72 1.39 12.83 -23.00
N ARG A 73 1.95 13.39 -24.08
CA ARG A 73 2.62 12.86 -25.29
C ARG A 73 2.36 11.41 -25.75
N SER A 74 1.88 11.33 -27.00
CA SER A 74 1.70 10.14 -27.86
C SER A 74 0.29 9.53 -27.93
N GLY A 75 -0.78 10.33 -27.91
CA GLY A 75 -2.14 9.84 -28.25
C GLY A 75 -2.78 8.87 -27.26
N GLU A 76 -2.03 8.30 -26.33
CA GLU A 76 -2.54 7.57 -25.16
C GLU A 76 -2.57 8.53 -23.96
N GLY A 77 -3.73 8.67 -23.29
CA GLY A 77 -3.86 9.50 -22.09
C GLY A 77 -3.61 8.67 -20.83
N ILE A 78 -3.01 9.25 -19.78
CA ILE A 78 -2.87 8.58 -18.48
C ILE A 78 -4.03 8.96 -17.58
N ARG A 79 -4.85 7.99 -17.18
CA ARG A 79 -5.90 8.17 -16.17
C ARG A 79 -5.42 7.69 -14.81
N TRP A 80 -5.95 8.30 -13.75
CA TRP A 80 -5.73 7.83 -12.39
C TRP A 80 -7.04 7.41 -11.73
N THR A 81 -6.94 6.48 -10.79
CA THR A 81 -8.05 6.03 -9.96
C THR A 81 -7.64 6.07 -8.50
N HIS A 82 -8.55 6.50 -7.63
CA HIS A 82 -8.37 6.38 -6.19
C HIS A 82 -8.81 4.99 -5.74
N ALA A 83 -7.94 4.25 -5.06
CA ALA A 83 -8.24 2.91 -4.58
C ALA A 83 -9.30 2.97 -3.46
N ALA A 84 -10.46 2.32 -3.64
CA ALA A 84 -11.51 2.26 -2.61
C ALA A 84 -11.32 1.09 -1.63
N GLY A 85 -10.11 0.89 -1.13
CA GLY A 85 -9.84 -0.03 -0.03
C GLY A 85 -10.17 0.61 1.33
N GLY A 86 -10.53 -0.22 2.33
CA GLY A 86 -10.75 0.26 3.70
C GLY A 86 -9.51 0.93 4.29
N LEU A 87 -8.32 0.37 4.04
CA LEU A 87 -7.05 0.96 4.45
C LEU A 87 -6.78 2.29 3.74
N THR A 88 -6.91 2.34 2.41
CA THR A 88 -6.57 3.54 1.63
C THR A 88 -7.52 4.69 1.93
N SER A 89 -8.82 4.42 2.02
CA SER A 89 -9.83 5.42 2.36
C SER A 89 -9.67 6.00 3.77
N ALA A 90 -9.16 5.21 4.72
CA ALA A 90 -8.97 5.65 6.10
C ALA A 90 -7.67 6.46 6.28
N LEU A 91 -6.59 6.07 5.59
CA LEU A 91 -5.27 6.65 5.79
C LEU A 91 -4.96 7.83 4.85
N ASP A 92 -5.64 7.94 3.71
CA ASP A 92 -5.41 9.05 2.78
C ASP A 92 -5.64 10.45 3.41
N PRO A 93 -6.74 10.70 4.16
CA PRO A 93 -6.92 11.99 4.85
C PRO A 93 -5.82 12.29 5.88
N VAL A 94 -5.34 11.25 6.58
CA VAL A 94 -4.24 11.37 7.55
C VAL A 94 -2.94 11.77 6.84
N MET A 95 -2.63 11.16 5.70
CA MET A 95 -1.44 11.50 4.92
C MET A 95 -1.51 12.91 4.32
N GLN A 96 -2.70 13.33 3.86
CA GLN A 96 -2.91 14.71 3.38
C GLN A 96 -2.67 15.75 4.48
N ALA A 97 -3.12 15.48 5.71
CA ALA A 97 -2.92 16.33 6.87
C ALA A 97 -1.46 16.44 7.32
N CYS A 98 -0.71 15.34 7.22
CA CYS A 98 0.67 15.28 7.70
C CYS A 98 1.70 15.75 6.67
N HIS A 99 1.29 15.90 5.40
CA HIS A 99 2.20 16.17 4.28
C HIS A 99 3.38 15.18 4.21
N GLY A 100 3.13 13.92 4.61
CA GLY A 100 4.16 12.88 4.75
C GLY A 100 4.57 12.21 3.44
N THR A 101 5.29 11.09 3.56
CA THR A 101 5.57 10.20 2.42
C THR A 101 4.81 8.88 2.61
N TRP A 102 4.08 8.44 1.60
CA TRP A 102 3.48 7.12 1.53
C TRP A 102 4.31 6.22 0.61
N VAL A 103 4.97 5.21 1.16
CA VAL A 103 5.69 4.19 0.40
C VAL A 103 4.76 3.01 0.10
N ALA A 104 4.47 2.76 -1.18
CA ALA A 104 3.55 1.70 -1.59
C ALA A 104 3.98 1.00 -2.89
N TRP A 105 3.45 -0.20 -3.14
CA TRP A 105 3.66 -0.88 -4.42
C TRP A 105 2.96 -0.14 -5.56
N GLY A 106 3.72 0.21 -6.61
CA GLY A 106 3.20 0.74 -7.87
C GLY A 106 2.67 -0.37 -8.78
N SER A 107 1.36 -0.53 -8.84
CA SER A 107 0.65 -1.63 -9.50
C SER A 107 0.04 -1.26 -10.85
N GLY A 108 -0.05 0.04 -11.15
CA GLY A 108 -0.58 0.59 -12.38
C GLY A 108 0.38 0.44 -13.56
N ASN A 109 -0.16 0.20 -14.75
CA ASN A 109 0.64 0.03 -15.96
C ASN A 109 1.18 1.36 -16.53
N ALA A 110 0.75 2.51 -16.00
CA ALA A 110 1.32 3.82 -16.33
C ALA A 110 2.04 4.47 -15.14
N ASP A 111 2.13 3.80 -14.00
CA ASP A 111 2.68 4.40 -12.78
C ASP A 111 4.15 4.79 -12.91
N ARG A 112 4.92 4.05 -13.72
CA ARG A 112 6.34 4.36 -13.98
C ARG A 112 6.51 5.64 -14.79
N ASP A 113 5.52 5.98 -15.61
CA ASP A 113 5.57 7.13 -16.51
C ASP A 113 5.13 8.43 -15.81
N THR A 114 4.65 8.34 -14.56
CA THR A 114 4.18 9.50 -13.78
C THR A 114 5.09 9.89 -12.61
N VAL A 115 6.15 9.14 -12.35
CA VAL A 115 7.04 9.39 -11.21
C VAL A 115 8.25 10.22 -11.63
N ASP A 116 8.86 10.89 -10.64
CA ASP A 116 10.18 11.51 -10.77
C ASP A 116 11.31 10.45 -10.73
N PRO A 117 12.58 10.83 -10.93
CA PRO A 117 13.71 9.89 -10.87
C PRO A 117 13.94 9.19 -9.53
N ARG A 118 13.23 9.57 -8.45
CA ARG A 118 13.25 8.92 -7.14
C ARG A 118 12.04 8.00 -6.93
N ASP A 119 11.32 7.69 -8.00
CA ASP A 119 10.08 6.91 -7.99
C ASP A 119 8.94 7.56 -7.19
N CYS A 120 8.96 8.89 -7.10
CA CYS A 120 7.98 9.66 -6.33
C CYS A 120 6.99 10.41 -7.22
N VAL A 121 5.74 10.54 -6.76
CA VAL A 121 4.71 11.38 -7.38
C VAL A 121 3.94 12.12 -6.28
N ARG A 122 3.60 13.39 -6.54
CA ARG A 122 2.81 14.20 -5.61
C ARG A 122 1.32 13.90 -5.78
N VAL A 123 0.63 13.68 -4.66
CA VAL A 123 -0.78 13.27 -4.63
C VAL A 123 -1.55 13.99 -3.51
N PRO A 124 -2.89 14.13 -3.59
CA PRO A 124 -3.77 13.79 -4.71
C PRO A 124 -3.43 14.56 -6.01
N PRO A 125 -3.65 14.01 -7.22
CA PRO A 125 -3.22 14.65 -8.48
C PRO A 125 -3.74 16.08 -8.70
N ASN A 126 -4.96 16.39 -8.22
CA ASN A 126 -5.58 17.69 -8.43
C ASN A 126 -5.19 18.75 -7.38
N ASN A 127 -4.71 18.32 -6.21
CA ASN A 127 -4.31 19.20 -5.12
C ASN A 127 -3.22 18.48 -4.29
N PRO A 128 -1.94 18.55 -4.70
CA PRO A 128 -0.94 17.63 -4.18
C PRO A 128 -0.49 17.95 -2.75
N GLN A 129 -0.98 17.17 -1.78
CA GLN A 129 -0.73 17.37 -0.34
C GLN A 129 0.44 16.57 0.20
N TYR A 130 0.73 15.39 -0.34
CA TYR A 130 1.78 14.51 0.17
C TYR A 130 2.54 13.82 -0.98
N THR A 131 3.55 13.03 -0.63
CA THR A 131 4.37 12.29 -1.61
C THR A 131 3.99 10.82 -1.59
N LEU A 132 3.69 10.24 -2.75
CA LEU A 132 3.57 8.80 -2.94
C LEU A 132 4.86 8.30 -3.58
N ARG A 133 5.62 7.48 -2.84
CA ARG A 133 6.82 6.79 -3.31
C ARG A 133 6.48 5.38 -3.71
N ARG A 134 6.86 4.98 -4.93
CA ARG A 134 6.55 3.66 -5.48
C ARG A 134 7.67 2.66 -5.27
N VAL A 135 7.28 1.45 -4.87
CA VAL A 135 8.13 0.26 -4.86
C VAL A 135 7.72 -0.61 -6.03
N TRP A 136 8.70 -1.10 -6.78
CA TRP A 136 8.49 -1.82 -8.01
C TRP A 136 8.69 -3.32 -7.83
N LEU A 137 7.63 -4.10 -8.05
CA LEU A 137 7.70 -5.55 -7.94
C LEU A 137 7.68 -6.19 -9.32
N SER A 138 8.58 -7.14 -9.54
CA SER A 138 8.55 -8.02 -10.71
C SER A 138 7.40 -9.03 -10.61
N GLU A 139 6.99 -9.60 -11.75
CA GLU A 139 5.91 -10.60 -11.77
C GLU A 139 6.21 -11.84 -10.88
N PRO A 140 7.44 -12.41 -10.87
CA PRO A 140 7.78 -13.48 -9.92
C PRO A 140 7.64 -13.05 -8.46
N GLN A 141 8.04 -11.82 -8.11
CA GLN A 141 7.87 -11.28 -6.76
C GLN A 141 6.39 -11.14 -6.42
N VAL A 142 5.56 -10.57 -7.30
CA VAL A 142 4.11 -10.47 -7.05
C VAL A 142 3.50 -11.84 -6.82
N ARG A 143 3.85 -12.85 -7.63
CA ARG A 143 3.39 -14.23 -7.44
C ARG A 143 3.88 -14.85 -6.13
N GLY A 144 5.15 -14.68 -5.78
CA GLY A 144 5.75 -15.32 -4.60
C GLY A 144 5.44 -14.63 -3.27
N PHE A 145 5.49 -13.31 -3.24
CA PHE A 145 5.21 -12.49 -2.06
C PHE A 145 3.70 -12.29 -1.85
N TYR A 146 2.99 -11.71 -2.82
CA TYR A 146 1.61 -11.30 -2.62
C TYR A 146 0.67 -12.49 -2.70
N TYR A 147 0.61 -13.17 -3.85
CA TYR A 147 -0.27 -14.33 -4.00
C TYR A 147 0.25 -15.54 -3.22
N GLY A 148 1.56 -15.68 -3.11
CA GLY A 148 2.23 -16.77 -2.40
C GLY A 148 2.20 -16.59 -0.88
N PHE A 149 3.28 -16.10 -0.28
CA PHE A 149 3.43 -16.16 1.17
C PHE A 149 2.37 -15.35 1.92
N ALA A 150 2.08 -14.12 1.48
CA ALA A 150 1.10 -13.28 2.15
C ALA A 150 -0.31 -13.89 2.09
N ASN A 151 -0.85 -14.16 0.89
CA ASN A 151 -2.25 -14.60 0.76
C ASN A 151 -2.45 -16.12 0.80
N SER A 152 -1.47 -16.93 0.42
CA SER A 152 -1.59 -18.40 0.50
C SER A 152 -1.04 -19.00 1.80
N ALA A 153 -0.23 -18.27 2.59
CA ALA A 153 0.29 -18.80 3.86
C ALA A 153 -0.17 -17.98 5.08
N LEU A 154 0.18 -16.69 5.17
CA LEU A 154 -0.12 -15.87 6.35
C LEU A 154 -1.62 -15.61 6.51
N TRP A 155 -2.31 -15.21 5.43
CA TRP A 155 -3.74 -14.93 5.49
C TRP A 155 -4.54 -16.14 6.01
N PRO A 156 -4.45 -17.36 5.44
CA PRO A 156 -5.22 -18.51 5.94
C PRO A 156 -4.78 -18.92 7.36
N LEU A 157 -3.49 -18.84 7.68
CA LEU A 157 -2.99 -19.09 9.03
C LEU A 157 -3.66 -18.18 10.07
N CYS A 158 -3.74 -16.89 9.78
CA CYS A 158 -4.31 -15.87 10.68
C CYS A 158 -5.83 -15.97 10.80
N HIS A 159 -6.51 -16.49 9.78
CA HIS A 159 -7.97 -16.71 9.78
C HIS A 159 -8.36 -18.14 10.20
N LEU A 160 -7.48 -18.84 10.92
CA LEU A 160 -7.71 -20.18 11.47
C LEU A 160 -8.03 -21.25 10.40
N ASN A 161 -7.63 -21.03 9.15
CA ASN A 161 -7.90 -21.90 8.01
C ASN A 161 -6.63 -22.64 7.57
N LEU A 162 -6.04 -23.41 8.49
CA LEU A 162 -4.75 -24.08 8.30
C LEU A 162 -4.72 -25.03 7.10
N GLU A 163 -5.84 -25.69 6.79
CA GLU A 163 -5.93 -26.63 5.66
C GLU A 163 -5.62 -25.98 4.31
N ARG A 164 -5.80 -24.65 4.21
CA ARG A 164 -5.50 -23.86 3.01
C ARG A 164 -4.14 -23.16 3.06
N ALA A 165 -3.40 -23.27 4.16
CA ALA A 165 -2.10 -22.63 4.30
C ALA A 165 -1.03 -23.40 3.52
N VAL A 166 -0.40 -22.72 2.56
CA VAL A 166 0.62 -23.27 1.67
C VAL A 166 1.97 -22.60 1.94
N PHE A 167 2.85 -23.32 2.63
CA PHE A 167 4.21 -22.88 2.92
C PHE A 167 5.18 -23.39 1.84
N LYS A 168 5.78 -22.48 1.08
CA LYS A 168 6.80 -22.82 0.07
C LYS A 168 8.07 -21.98 0.31
N PRO A 169 9.26 -22.58 0.35
CA PRO A 169 10.52 -21.84 0.55
C PRO A 169 10.73 -20.70 -0.45
N LEU A 170 10.37 -20.90 -1.71
CA LEU A 170 10.48 -19.85 -2.73
C LEU A 170 9.52 -18.67 -2.49
N HIS A 171 8.31 -18.93 -1.98
CA HIS A 171 7.38 -17.85 -1.61
C HIS A 171 7.93 -17.05 -0.43
N TRP A 172 8.49 -17.73 0.56
CA TRP A 172 9.16 -17.09 1.69
C TRP A 172 10.35 -16.24 1.24
N HIS A 173 11.18 -16.74 0.34
CA HIS A 173 12.29 -15.99 -0.24
C HIS A 173 11.81 -14.68 -0.89
N HIS A 174 10.82 -14.74 -1.77
CA HIS A 174 10.25 -13.53 -2.36
C HIS A 174 9.61 -12.61 -1.32
N TYR A 175 9.02 -13.17 -0.25
CA TYR A 175 8.47 -12.38 0.83
C TYR A 175 9.53 -11.58 1.58
N GLN A 176 10.70 -12.18 1.83
CA GLN A 176 11.87 -11.52 2.40
C GLN A 176 12.40 -10.42 1.45
N GLU A 177 12.64 -10.75 0.18
CA GLU A 177 13.16 -9.81 -0.82
C GLU A 177 12.28 -8.56 -0.96
N VAL A 178 10.96 -8.75 -0.98
CA VAL A 178 10.02 -7.63 -1.12
C VAL A 178 9.99 -6.80 0.16
N ASN A 179 9.94 -7.42 1.34
CA ASN A 179 9.99 -6.67 2.61
C ASN A 179 11.29 -5.86 2.75
N GLU A 180 12.40 -6.41 2.27
CA GLU A 180 13.69 -5.73 2.23
C GLU A 180 13.66 -4.52 1.27
N GLN A 181 13.12 -4.66 0.06
CA GLN A 181 12.95 -3.54 -0.88
C GLN A 181 12.09 -2.40 -0.32
N PHE A 182 11.01 -2.72 0.39
CA PHE A 182 10.21 -1.72 1.08
C PHE A 182 11.02 -1.01 2.18
N ALA A 183 11.81 -1.76 2.96
CA ALA A 183 12.66 -1.18 3.99
C ALA A 183 13.77 -0.29 3.39
N ASP A 184 14.34 -0.65 2.24
CA ASP A 184 15.32 0.16 1.52
C ASP A 184 14.71 1.48 1.02
N ALA A 185 13.52 1.42 0.42
CA ALA A 185 12.81 2.62 -0.03
C ALA A 185 12.51 3.57 1.13
N VAL A 186 12.07 3.04 2.28
CA VAL A 186 11.81 3.83 3.49
C VAL A 186 13.10 4.41 4.08
N ALA A 187 14.17 3.61 4.17
CA ALA A 187 15.43 4.08 4.72
C ALA A 187 16.03 5.26 3.92
N GLN A 188 15.82 5.28 2.60
CA GLN A 188 16.20 6.43 1.76
C GLN A 188 15.39 7.69 2.08
N GLU A 189 14.10 7.56 2.41
CA GLU A 189 13.25 8.70 2.80
C GLU A 189 13.57 9.23 4.21
N CYS A 190 14.24 8.44 5.06
CA CYS A 190 14.60 8.83 6.43
C CYS A 190 15.93 9.61 6.53
N GLN A 191 16.65 9.85 5.44
CA GLN A 191 18.02 10.42 5.51
C GLN A 191 18.05 11.92 5.90
N ASP A 192 17.01 12.67 5.55
CA ASP A 192 17.04 14.13 5.59
C ASP A 192 16.43 14.76 6.86
N ALA A 193 15.66 13.99 7.64
CA ALA A 193 14.94 14.50 8.81
C ALA A 193 14.49 13.38 9.76
N PRO A 194 14.23 13.68 11.05
CA PRO A 194 13.56 12.75 11.95
C PRO A 194 12.25 12.25 11.34
N ALA A 195 12.05 10.94 11.38
CA ALA A 195 10.88 10.31 10.81
C ALA A 195 10.27 9.27 11.77
N THR A 196 8.95 9.19 11.74
CA THR A 196 8.19 8.09 12.34
C THR A 196 7.65 7.24 11.20
N VAL A 197 7.99 5.95 11.20
CA VAL A 197 7.53 4.99 10.19
C VAL A 197 6.33 4.23 10.71
N TRP A 198 5.27 4.18 9.93
CA TRP A 198 4.06 3.42 10.23
C TRP A 198 3.83 2.34 9.17
N VAL A 199 4.23 1.11 9.49
CA VAL A 199 4.06 -0.07 8.62
C VAL A 199 2.65 -0.62 8.77
N GLN A 200 2.04 -0.97 7.64
CA GLN A 200 0.70 -1.54 7.59
C GLN A 200 0.71 -3.01 7.19
N ASP A 201 0.00 -3.79 8.00
CA ASP A 201 -0.57 -5.09 7.71
C ASP A 201 0.45 -6.25 7.54
N TYR A 202 -0.10 -7.46 7.38
CA TYR A 202 0.66 -8.71 7.40
C TYR A 202 1.57 -8.92 6.17
N GLN A 203 1.40 -8.18 5.09
CA GLN A 203 2.28 -8.32 3.92
C GLN A 203 3.68 -7.79 4.23
N LEU A 204 3.81 -6.82 5.14
CA LEU A 204 5.07 -6.16 5.46
C LEU A 204 5.60 -6.51 6.86
N ALA A 205 5.40 -7.75 7.32
CA ALA A 205 5.73 -8.15 8.69
C ALA A 205 7.23 -8.11 9.01
N LEU A 206 8.11 -8.25 8.01
CA LEU A 206 9.56 -8.22 8.21
C LEU A 206 10.16 -6.82 8.03
N CYS A 207 9.43 -5.91 7.38
CA CYS A 207 9.89 -4.55 7.11
C CYS A 207 10.41 -3.84 8.38
N PRO A 208 9.73 -3.90 9.56
CA PRO A 208 10.27 -3.31 10.79
C PRO A 208 11.65 -3.83 11.20
N GLN A 209 11.90 -5.13 11.05
CA GLN A 209 13.20 -5.73 11.39
C GLN A 209 14.28 -5.27 10.41
N TYR A 210 13.99 -5.23 9.12
CA TYR A 210 14.91 -4.73 8.10
C TYR A 210 15.24 -3.25 8.32
N LEU A 211 14.26 -2.44 8.74
CA LEU A 211 14.45 -1.03 9.09
C LEU A 211 15.31 -0.87 10.34
N ARG A 212 15.03 -1.60 11.43
CA ARG A 212 15.81 -1.51 12.67
C ARG A 212 17.28 -1.86 12.46
N ARG A 213 17.59 -2.79 11.55
CA ARG A 213 18.98 -3.12 11.16
C ARG A 213 19.70 -1.95 10.46
N ARG A 214 18.97 -1.15 9.68
CA ARG A 214 19.52 -0.03 8.90
C ARG A 214 19.57 1.26 9.72
N LEU A 215 18.53 1.50 10.50
CA LEU A 215 18.27 2.71 11.28
C LEU A 215 17.90 2.30 12.71
N PRO A 216 18.89 2.05 13.58
CA PRO A 216 18.68 1.53 14.94
C PRO A 216 17.79 2.38 15.83
N ASP A 217 17.76 3.70 15.62
CA ASP A 217 17.03 4.66 16.44
C ASP A 217 15.67 5.08 15.85
N LEU A 218 15.27 4.47 14.72
CA LEU A 218 14.03 4.85 14.03
C LEU A 218 12.79 4.55 14.90
N SER A 219 11.87 5.50 14.97
CA SER A 219 10.54 5.26 15.53
C SER A 219 9.72 4.46 14.52
N ILE A 220 9.33 3.23 14.89
CA ILE A 220 8.63 2.31 13.99
C ILE A 220 7.36 1.80 14.69
N MET A 221 6.23 2.03 14.06
CA MET A 221 4.93 1.47 14.43
C MET A 221 4.53 0.42 13.38
N HIS A 222 3.93 -0.69 13.81
CA HIS A 222 3.33 -1.67 12.91
C HIS A 222 1.89 -1.93 13.35
N PHE A 223 0.95 -1.76 12.43
CA PHE A 223 -0.46 -2.07 12.68
C PHE A 223 -0.89 -3.28 11.85
N TRP A 224 -1.40 -4.32 12.50
CA TRP A 224 -1.80 -5.58 11.89
C TRP A 224 -3.33 -5.62 11.75
N HIS A 225 -3.84 -5.62 10.50
CA HIS A 225 -5.29 -5.39 10.26
C HIS A 225 -6.14 -6.65 10.36
N ILE A 226 -5.55 -7.82 10.12
CA ILE A 226 -6.25 -9.11 10.18
C ILE A 226 -6.18 -9.69 11.61
N PRO A 227 -6.92 -10.76 11.94
CA PRO A 227 -6.76 -11.40 13.25
C PRO A 227 -5.33 -11.90 13.46
N TRP A 228 -4.89 -11.97 14.72
CA TRP A 228 -3.66 -12.67 15.07
C TRP A 228 -3.98 -14.13 15.42
N PRO A 229 -3.26 -15.12 14.86
CA PRO A 229 -3.53 -16.52 15.16
C PRO A 229 -3.11 -16.87 16.59
N PRO A 230 -3.84 -17.76 17.28
CA PRO A 230 -3.38 -18.32 18.54
C PRO A 230 -2.09 -19.13 18.33
N TRP A 231 -1.28 -19.25 19.39
CA TRP A 231 0.06 -19.86 19.34
C TRP A 231 0.05 -21.28 18.76
N GLU A 232 -0.99 -22.06 19.07
CA GLU A 232 -1.18 -23.44 18.63
C GLU A 232 -1.19 -23.57 17.12
N LEU A 233 -1.69 -22.56 16.41
CA LEU A 233 -1.69 -22.50 14.94
C LEU A 233 -0.43 -21.81 14.43
N TYR A 234 -0.04 -20.69 15.03
CA TYR A 234 1.12 -19.91 14.57
C TYR A 234 2.41 -20.75 14.52
N ARG A 235 2.60 -21.67 15.47
CA ARG A 235 3.78 -22.54 15.53
C ARG A 235 3.96 -23.45 14.31
N VAL A 236 2.92 -23.66 13.50
CA VAL A 236 2.96 -24.42 12.25
C VAL A 236 3.75 -23.68 11.17
N CYS A 237 3.83 -22.35 11.22
CA CYS A 237 4.66 -21.58 10.30
C CYS A 237 6.14 -21.98 10.43
N PRO A 238 6.79 -22.45 9.34
CA PRO A 238 8.20 -22.83 9.37
C PRO A 238 9.12 -21.67 9.76
N TRP A 239 8.71 -20.44 9.43
CA TRP A 239 9.47 -19.20 9.64
C TRP A 239 8.90 -18.33 10.78
N ARG A 240 8.40 -18.96 11.83
CA ARG A 240 7.82 -18.30 13.02
C ARG A 240 8.82 -17.54 13.91
N ARG A 241 10.11 -17.58 13.60
CA ARG A 241 11.21 -17.06 14.44
C ARG A 241 11.78 -15.79 13.83
#